data_AF-A0A4Y6MCG6-F1
#
_entry.id   AF-A0A4Y6MCG6-F1
#
_cell.length_a   1.000
_cell.length_b   1.000
_cell.length_c   1.000
_cell.angle_alpha   90.00
_cell.angle_beta   90.00
_cell.angle_gamma   90.00
#
_symmetry.space_group_name_H-M   'P 1'
#
loop_
_entity.id
_entity.type
_entity.pdbx_description
1 polymer ?
#
loop_
_entity_poly.entity_id
_entity_poly.type
_entity_poly.pdbx_seq_one_letter_code
_entity_poly.pdbx_strand_id
1 'polypeptide(L)'
;MTDYLLLFVGTVLVNNFVLVKFLGLCPFMGVSKKLETAMGMGLATTFVMTLASICAWLIDTWILIPLDLIYLRTLAFILVIAVVVQFTEMVVRKTSPALYRLLGIFLPLITTNCAVLGVALLNINLGHHFLQSALYGFSAAVGFSLVMVLFAAIRERLAVADVPAPFRGNAIALITAGLMSLAFMGFSGLVKL
;
A
#
# COMPACT_ATOMS: atom_id res chain seq x y z
N MET A 1 -6.33 -12.24 -22.28
CA MET A 1 -5.80 -12.98 -21.11
C MET A 1 -4.38 -12.53 -20.78
N THR A 2 -3.53 -12.36 -21.79
CA THR A 2 -2.21 -11.72 -21.69
C THR A 2 -2.26 -10.30 -21.11
N ASP A 3 -3.32 -9.53 -21.40
CA ASP A 3 -3.50 -8.17 -20.87
C ASP A 3 -3.67 -8.10 -19.34
N TYR A 4 -4.30 -9.11 -18.72
CA TYR A 4 -4.46 -9.14 -17.26
C TYR A 4 -3.16 -9.49 -16.55
N LEU A 5 -2.34 -10.35 -17.14
CA LEU A 5 -1.00 -10.69 -16.66
C LEU A 5 -0.02 -9.52 -16.84
N LEU A 6 -0.11 -8.80 -17.97
CA LEU A 6 0.65 -7.56 -18.20
C LEU A 6 0.19 -6.43 -17.28
N LEU A 7 -1.11 -6.30 -17.00
CA LEU A 7 -1.63 -5.38 -15.98
C LEU A 7 -1.09 -5.75 -14.61
N PHE A 8 -1.12 -7.03 -14.23
CA PHE A 8 -0.64 -7.51 -12.95
C PHE A 8 0.86 -7.28 -12.77
N VAL A 9 1.69 -7.71 -13.73
CA VAL A 9 3.15 -7.52 -13.68
C VAL A 9 3.51 -6.03 -13.82
N GLY A 10 2.81 -5.29 -14.69
CA GLY A 10 3.00 -3.87 -14.90
C GLY A 10 2.65 -3.03 -13.67
N THR A 11 1.60 -3.36 -12.92
CA THR A 11 1.23 -2.63 -11.69
C THR A 11 2.00 -3.08 -10.46
N VAL A 12 2.40 -4.36 -10.37
CA VAL A 12 3.25 -4.88 -9.28
C VAL A 12 4.69 -4.35 -9.40
N LEU A 13 5.29 -4.39 -10.61
CA LEU A 13 6.70 -4.05 -10.82
C LEU A 13 6.97 -2.68 -11.46
N VAL A 14 6.18 -2.25 -12.45
CA VAL A 14 6.54 -1.08 -13.30
C VAL A 14 5.89 0.22 -12.82
N ASN A 15 4.65 0.16 -12.34
CA ASN A 15 3.88 1.29 -11.79
C ASN A 15 3.75 1.21 -10.26
N ASN A 16 4.81 0.74 -9.58
CA ASN A 16 4.79 0.61 -8.13
C ASN A 16 4.70 2.00 -7.47
N PHE A 17 3.53 2.30 -6.92
CA PHE A 17 3.16 3.54 -6.25
C PHE A 17 4.11 3.96 -5.13
N VAL A 18 4.75 2.99 -4.48
CA VAL A 18 5.62 3.21 -3.32
C VAL A 18 6.97 3.79 -3.74
N LEU A 19 7.48 3.34 -4.89
CA LEU A 19 8.85 3.67 -5.34
C LEU A 19 8.89 4.77 -6.40
N VAL A 20 7.84 4.90 -7.22
CA VAL A 20 7.77 5.89 -8.31
C VAL A 20 6.97 7.13 -7.91
N LYS A 21 5.92 6.98 -7.08
CA LYS A 21 5.08 8.10 -6.65
C LYS A 21 5.28 8.49 -5.17
N PHE A 22 6.15 7.81 -4.43
CA PHE A 22 6.48 8.06 -3.02
C PHE A 22 5.27 8.03 -2.06
N LEU A 23 4.26 7.20 -2.33
CA LEU A 23 3.12 7.02 -1.41
C LEU A 23 3.37 5.86 -0.43
N GLY A 24 2.87 6.01 0.80
CA GLY A 24 2.93 4.98 1.84
C GLY A 24 4.17 5.00 2.73
N LEU A 25 4.91 6.12 2.75
CA LEU A 25 6.13 6.26 3.56
C LEU A 25 5.88 6.21 5.08
N CYS A 26 4.66 6.54 5.54
CA CYS A 26 4.30 6.62 6.96
C CYS A 26 4.42 5.26 7.70
N PRO A 27 3.73 4.18 7.26
CA PRO A 27 3.94 2.85 7.85
C PRO A 27 5.33 2.27 7.50
N PHE A 28 5.86 2.67 6.34
CA PHE A 28 7.16 2.22 5.85
C PHE A 28 8.30 2.64 6.78
N MET A 29 8.28 3.83 7.37
CA MET A 29 9.28 4.25 8.35
C MET A 29 9.00 3.71 9.76
N GLY A 30 7.73 3.57 10.13
CA GLY A 30 7.29 3.20 11.47
C GLY A 30 7.42 1.72 11.82
N VAL A 31 7.12 0.80 10.88
CA VAL A 31 6.90 -0.63 11.17
C VAL A 31 7.97 -1.56 10.54
N SER A 32 8.93 -0.99 9.80
CA SER A 32 9.98 -1.76 9.09
C SER A 32 11.21 -2.12 9.93
N LYS A 33 11.14 -2.02 11.27
CA LYS A 33 12.27 -2.40 12.13
C LYS A 33 12.47 -3.91 12.26
N LYS A 34 11.39 -4.68 12.12
CA LYS A 34 11.40 -6.14 12.19
C LYS A 34 10.67 -6.72 10.98
N LEU A 35 11.17 -7.83 10.46
CA LEU A 35 10.54 -8.54 9.34
C LEU A 35 9.13 -9.02 9.70
N GLU A 36 8.95 -9.61 10.89
CA GLU A 36 7.65 -10.14 11.33
C GLU A 36 6.55 -9.07 11.36
N THR A 37 6.87 -7.87 11.88
CA THR A 37 5.92 -6.76 11.94
C THR A 37 5.64 -6.17 10.57
N ALA A 38 6.65 -6.09 9.70
CA ALA A 38 6.50 -5.62 8.33
C ALA A 38 5.62 -6.56 7.49
N MET A 39 5.79 -7.88 7.63
CA MET A 39 4.94 -8.88 6.98
C MET A 39 3.48 -8.78 7.45
N GLY A 40 3.26 -8.67 8.76
CA GLY A 40 1.92 -8.49 9.33
C GLY A 40 1.23 -7.22 8.83
N MET A 41 1.98 -6.10 8.79
CA MET A 41 1.50 -4.84 8.23
C MET A 41 1.19 -4.95 6.75
N GLY A 42 2.08 -5.55 5.96
CA GLY A 42 1.89 -5.77 4.53
C GLY A 42 0.62 -6.56 4.24
N LEU A 43 0.41 -7.68 4.91
CA LEU A 43 -0.79 -8.50 4.77
C LEU A 43 -2.07 -7.73 5.14
N ALA A 44 -2.07 -7.02 6.27
CA ALA A 44 -3.22 -6.20 6.68
C ALA A 44 -3.54 -5.11 5.63
N THR A 45 -2.52 -4.41 5.12
CA THR A 45 -2.71 -3.41 4.05
C THR A 45 -3.20 -4.04 2.75
N THR A 46 -2.76 -5.25 2.42
CA THR A 46 -3.22 -5.90 1.18
C THR A 46 -4.71 -6.20 1.23
N PHE A 47 -5.19 -6.68 2.36
CA PHE A 47 -6.61 -6.92 2.58
C PHE A 47 -7.42 -5.61 2.54
N VAL A 48 -6.95 -4.55 3.22
CA VAL A 48 -7.66 -3.26 3.21
C VAL A 48 -7.67 -2.64 1.81
N MET A 49 -6.55 -2.59 1.10
CA MET A 49 -6.45 -1.95 -0.22
C MET A 49 -7.33 -2.64 -1.26
N THR A 50 -7.34 -3.98 -1.28
CA THR A 50 -8.17 -4.76 -2.21
C THR A 50 -9.66 -4.48 -2.00
N LEU A 51 -10.12 -4.58 -0.75
CA LEU A 51 -11.51 -4.34 -0.38
C LEU A 51 -11.91 -2.88 -0.61
N ALA A 52 -11.04 -1.93 -0.25
CA ALA A 52 -11.25 -0.51 -0.48
C ALA A 52 -11.37 -0.17 -1.96
N SER A 53 -10.53 -0.74 -2.84
CA SER A 53 -10.63 -0.52 -4.30
C SER A 53 -11.94 -1.04 -4.88
N ILE A 54 -12.42 -2.19 -4.42
CA ILE A 54 -13.71 -2.77 -4.84
C ILE A 54 -14.86 -1.90 -4.37
N CYS A 55 -14.88 -1.51 -3.09
CA CYS A 55 -15.93 -0.68 -2.53
C CYS A 55 -15.94 0.73 -3.12
N ALA A 56 -14.77 1.32 -3.36
CA ALA A 56 -14.64 2.63 -3.99
C ALA A 56 -15.22 2.63 -5.40
N TRP A 57 -14.95 1.59 -6.20
CA TRP A 57 -15.54 1.46 -7.54
C TRP A 57 -17.07 1.33 -7.49
N LEU A 58 -17.60 0.56 -6.54
CA LEU A 58 -19.05 0.38 -6.36
C LEU A 58 -19.73 1.73 -6.04
N ILE A 59 -19.18 2.47 -5.07
CA ILE A 59 -19.73 3.75 -4.64
C ILE A 59 -19.61 4.81 -5.73
N ASP A 60 -18.51 4.81 -6.47
CA ASP A 60 -18.35 5.74 -7.57
C ASP A 60 -19.38 5.50 -8.67
N THR A 61 -19.49 4.25 -9.13
CA THR A 61 -20.33 3.88 -10.27
C THR A 61 -21.82 3.94 -9.93
N TRP A 62 -22.23 3.48 -8.74
CA TRP A 62 -23.65 3.38 -8.39
C TRP A 62 -24.20 4.56 -7.61
N ILE A 63 -23.37 5.41 -7.01
CA ILE A 63 -23.85 6.50 -6.15
C ILE A 63 -23.38 7.85 -6.70
N LEU A 64 -22.09 8.04 -6.94
CA LEU A 64 -21.55 9.36 -7.30
C LEU A 64 -21.89 9.78 -8.73
N ILE A 65 -21.75 8.88 -9.70
CA ILE A 65 -22.09 9.16 -11.10
C ILE A 65 -23.58 9.50 -11.28
N PRO A 66 -24.56 8.73 -10.75
CA PRO A 66 -25.97 9.03 -10.96
C PRO A 66 -26.46 10.26 -10.20
N LEU A 67 -25.79 10.68 -9.12
CA LEU A 67 -26.14 11.89 -8.38
C LEU A 67 -25.34 13.13 -8.85
N ASP A 68 -24.38 13.00 -9.76
CA ASP A 68 -23.47 14.08 -10.19
C ASP A 68 -22.59 14.66 -9.05
N LEU A 69 -22.33 13.88 -8.00
CA LEU A 69 -21.57 14.30 -6.80
C LEU A 69 -20.06 14.05 -6.89
N ILE A 70 -19.46 14.25 -8.08
CA ILE A 70 -18.05 13.92 -8.35
C ILE A 70 -17.08 14.67 -7.42
N TYR A 71 -17.46 15.86 -6.95
CA TYR A 71 -16.66 16.66 -6.02
C TYR A 71 -16.55 16.05 -4.60
N LEU A 72 -17.43 15.14 -4.19
CA LEU A 72 -17.36 14.44 -2.88
C LEU A 72 -16.51 13.17 -2.90
N ARG A 73 -15.92 12.81 -4.05
CA ARG A 73 -15.21 11.54 -4.27
C ARG A 73 -14.15 11.22 -3.23
N THR A 74 -13.29 12.18 -2.90
CA THR A 74 -12.23 12.01 -1.89
C THR A 74 -12.81 11.74 -0.50
N LEU A 75 -13.85 12.47 -0.09
CA LEU A 75 -14.49 12.30 1.21
C LEU A 75 -15.17 10.93 1.31
N ALA A 76 -15.88 10.53 0.26
CA ALA A 76 -16.52 9.22 0.19
C ALA A 76 -15.48 8.09 0.33
N PHE A 77 -14.34 8.18 -0.36
CA PHE A 77 -13.31 7.14 -0.26
C PHE A 77 -12.65 7.07 1.11
N ILE A 78 -12.38 8.21 1.75
CA ILE A 78 -11.85 8.21 3.13
C ILE A 78 -12.82 7.50 4.07
N LEU A 79 -14.13 7.75 3.93
CA LEU A 79 -15.16 7.09 4.73
C LEU A 79 -15.20 5.57 4.49
N VAL A 80 -15.14 5.15 3.24
CA VAL A 80 -15.07 3.72 2.86
C VAL A 80 -13.84 3.05 3.48
N ILE A 81 -12.67 3.66 3.32
CA ILE A 81 -11.42 3.14 3.86
C ILE A 81 -11.51 3.05 5.39
N ALA A 82 -12.07 4.05 6.06
CA ALA A 82 -12.25 4.03 7.51
C ALA A 82 -13.12 2.85 7.97
N VAL A 83 -14.24 2.59 7.29
CA VAL A 83 -15.11 1.43 7.59
C VAL A 83 -14.40 0.10 7.36
N VAL A 84 -13.68 -0.04 6.25
CA VAL A 84 -12.93 -1.26 5.91
C VAL A 84 -11.79 -1.52 6.89
N VAL A 85 -11.06 -0.48 7.30
CA VAL A 85 -9.99 -0.61 8.31
C VAL A 85 -10.57 -0.97 9.67
N GLN A 86 -11.67 -0.35 10.07
CA GLN A 86 -12.33 -0.69 11.34
C GLN A 86 -12.80 -2.14 11.37
N PHE A 87 -13.35 -2.62 10.25
CA PHE A 87 -13.68 -4.03 10.08
C PHE A 87 -12.44 -4.92 10.19
N THR A 88 -11.35 -4.54 9.54
CA THR A 88 -10.08 -5.27 9.59
C THR A 88 -9.50 -5.31 11.01
N GLU A 89 -9.63 -4.23 11.78
CA GLU A 89 -9.20 -4.19 13.18
C GLU A 89 -9.94 -5.22 14.03
N MET A 90 -11.27 -5.28 13.88
CA MET A 90 -12.09 -6.27 14.60
C MET A 90 -11.72 -7.71 14.21
N VAL A 91 -11.45 -7.96 12.93
CA VAL A 91 -11.01 -9.27 12.43
C VAL A 91 -9.66 -9.67 13.02
N VAL A 92 -8.65 -8.79 12.94
CA VAL A 92 -7.29 -9.05 13.44
C VAL A 92 -7.27 -9.28 14.96
N ARG A 93 -8.08 -8.50 15.71
CA ARG A 93 -8.23 -8.68 17.16
C ARG A 93 -8.78 -10.06 17.53
N LYS A 94 -9.66 -10.62 16.69
CA LYS A 94 -10.29 -11.92 16.92
C LYS A 94 -9.44 -13.10 16.45
N THR A 95 -8.76 -12.97 15.30
CA THR A 95 -7.97 -14.08 14.73
C THR A 95 -6.59 -14.21 15.35
N SER A 96 -5.93 -13.09 15.67
CA SER A 96 -4.53 -13.09 16.12
C SER A 96 -4.25 -12.01 17.17
N PRO A 97 -4.50 -12.27 18.47
CA PRO A 97 -4.24 -11.30 19.53
C PRO A 97 -2.75 -10.94 19.68
N ALA A 98 -1.83 -11.84 19.29
CA ALA A 98 -0.40 -11.55 19.25
C ALA A 98 -0.06 -10.44 18.24
N LEU A 99 -0.63 -10.51 17.03
CA LEU A 99 -0.42 -9.50 15.99
C LEU A 99 -1.07 -8.16 16.37
N TYR A 100 -2.27 -8.21 16.97
CA TYR A 100 -2.96 -7.02 17.46
C TYR A 100 -2.14 -6.29 18.56
N ARG A 101 -1.46 -7.01 19.46
CA ARG A 101 -0.59 -6.38 20.47
C ARG A 101 0.59 -5.63 19.87
N LEU A 102 1.14 -6.13 18.76
CA LEU A 102 2.28 -5.52 18.07
C LEU A 102 1.87 -4.38 17.13
N LEU A 103 0.72 -4.53 16.47
CA LEU A 103 0.31 -3.67 15.35
C LEU A 103 -0.87 -2.76 15.68
N GLY A 104 -1.57 -2.93 16.81
CA GLY A 104 -2.82 -2.24 17.14
C GLY A 104 -2.77 -0.72 17.02
N ILE A 105 -1.64 -0.09 17.37
CA ILE A 105 -1.43 1.36 17.24
C ILE A 105 -1.29 1.79 15.77
N PHE A 106 -0.80 0.90 14.90
CA PHE A 106 -0.56 1.16 13.49
C PHE A 106 -1.75 0.84 12.59
N LEU A 107 -2.76 0.10 13.07
CA LEU A 107 -3.97 -0.20 12.30
C LEU A 107 -4.76 1.07 11.91
N PRO A 108 -5.01 2.03 12.82
CA PRO A 108 -5.60 3.32 12.45
C PRO A 108 -4.76 4.09 11.42
N LEU A 109 -3.43 3.91 11.42
CA LEU A 109 -2.52 4.55 10.47
C LEU A 109 -2.72 4.05 9.02
N ILE A 110 -3.43 2.94 8.82
CA ILE A 110 -3.83 2.47 7.48
C ILE A 110 -4.87 3.43 6.88
N THR A 111 -5.77 3.99 7.69
CA THR A 111 -6.84 4.89 7.20
C THR A 111 -6.30 6.15 6.56
N THR A 112 -5.22 6.69 7.12
CA THR A 112 -4.55 7.91 6.66
C THR A 112 -3.40 7.63 5.70
N ASN A 113 -3.24 6.37 5.27
CA ASN A 113 -2.18 5.99 4.36
C ASN A 113 -2.48 6.50 2.95
N CYS A 114 -1.60 7.37 2.45
CA CYS A 114 -1.72 7.95 1.13
C CYS A 114 -1.70 6.91 0.00
N ALA A 115 -1.03 5.76 0.16
CA ALA A 115 -1.06 4.69 -0.83
C ALA A 115 -2.46 4.08 -0.99
N VAL A 116 -3.20 3.90 0.12
CA VAL A 116 -4.55 3.31 0.10
C VAL A 116 -5.53 4.24 -0.63
N LEU A 117 -5.51 5.53 -0.27
CA LEU A 117 -6.34 6.55 -0.92
C LEU A 117 -5.94 6.75 -2.40
N GLY A 118 -4.64 6.77 -2.69
CA GLY A 118 -4.10 6.97 -4.02
C GLY A 118 -4.50 5.86 -4.99
N VAL A 119 -4.51 4.60 -4.56
CA VAL A 119 -4.95 3.47 -5.38
C VAL A 119 -6.45 3.55 -5.66
N ALA A 120 -7.28 3.90 -4.68
CA ALA A 120 -8.72 4.09 -4.90
C ALA A 120 -9.01 5.21 -5.92
N LEU A 121 -8.30 6.34 -5.83
CA LEU A 121 -8.43 7.44 -6.78
C LEU A 121 -7.91 7.09 -8.18
N LEU A 122 -6.73 6.46 -8.29
CA LEU A 122 -6.19 6.11 -9.61
C LEU A 122 -7.05 5.07 -10.32
N ASN A 123 -7.57 4.10 -9.57
CA ASN A 123 -8.42 3.05 -10.11
C ASN A 123 -9.61 3.62 -10.89
N ILE A 124 -10.19 4.71 -10.39
CA ILE A 124 -11.36 5.36 -10.98
C ILE A 124 -10.95 6.32 -12.11
N ASN A 125 -9.84 7.05 -11.96
CA ASN A 125 -9.32 7.89 -13.06
C ASN A 125 -8.93 7.07 -14.30
N LEU A 126 -8.50 5.83 -14.12
CA LEU A 126 -8.15 4.91 -15.20
C LEU A 126 -9.37 4.22 -15.84
N GLY A 127 -10.58 4.43 -15.32
CA GLY A 127 -11.82 3.88 -15.88
C GLY A 127 -11.90 2.35 -15.80
N HIS A 128 -11.25 1.74 -14.82
CA HIS A 128 -11.23 0.28 -14.70
C HIS A 128 -12.63 -0.29 -14.42
N HIS A 129 -12.97 -1.42 -15.06
CA HIS A 129 -14.17 -2.21 -14.73
C HIS A 129 -14.05 -2.87 -13.34
N PHE A 130 -15.14 -3.42 -12.80
CA PHE A 130 -15.18 -4.09 -11.49
C PHE A 130 -14.04 -5.10 -11.29
N LEU A 131 -13.85 -6.01 -12.25
CA LEU A 131 -12.81 -7.05 -12.17
C LEU A 131 -11.40 -6.47 -12.28
N GLN A 132 -11.21 -5.47 -13.14
CA GLN A 132 -9.92 -4.76 -13.26
C GLN A 132 -9.60 -3.98 -11.99
N SER A 133 -10.61 -3.40 -11.32
CA SER A 133 -10.46 -2.66 -10.07
C SER A 133 -9.98 -3.53 -8.92
N ALA A 134 -10.57 -4.73 -8.79
CA ALA A 134 -10.15 -5.72 -7.81
C ALA A 134 -8.70 -6.17 -8.06
N LEU A 135 -8.37 -6.49 -9.32
CA LEU A 135 -7.02 -6.91 -9.72
C LEU A 135 -5.99 -5.79 -9.53
N TYR A 136 -6.35 -4.54 -9.81
CA TYR A 136 -5.49 -3.36 -9.64
C TYR A 136 -5.22 -3.07 -8.17
N GLY A 137 -6.26 -3.12 -7.32
CA GLY A 137 -6.12 -2.98 -5.88
C GLY A 137 -5.24 -4.09 -5.29
N PHE A 138 -5.42 -5.33 -5.75
CA PHE A 138 -4.63 -6.49 -5.33
C PHE A 138 -3.17 -6.40 -5.77
N SER A 139 -2.91 -6.06 -7.03
CA SER A 139 -1.56 -5.92 -7.54
C SER A 139 -0.80 -4.80 -6.85
N ALA A 140 -1.42 -3.64 -6.63
CA ALA A 140 -0.81 -2.52 -5.91
C ALA A 140 -0.52 -2.87 -4.44
N ALA A 141 -1.44 -3.58 -3.79
CA ALA A 141 -1.28 -4.12 -2.45
C ALA A 141 -0.08 -5.07 -2.33
N VAL A 142 0.02 -6.04 -3.25
CA VAL A 142 1.14 -6.99 -3.29
C VAL A 142 2.46 -6.25 -3.49
N GLY A 143 2.49 -5.26 -4.40
CA GLY A 143 3.65 -4.40 -4.62
C GLY A 143 4.08 -3.66 -3.34
N PHE A 144 3.13 -3.09 -2.59
CA PHE A 144 3.42 -2.45 -1.29
C PHE A 144 3.98 -3.45 -0.27
N SER A 145 3.37 -4.64 -0.16
CA SER A 145 3.83 -5.66 0.78
C SER A 145 5.25 -6.15 0.47
N LEU A 146 5.58 -6.33 -0.81
CA LEU A 146 6.90 -6.76 -1.26
C LEU A 146 7.97 -5.72 -0.90
N VAL A 147 7.69 -4.44 -1.16
CA VAL A 147 8.60 -3.34 -0.83
C VAL A 147 8.80 -3.19 0.67
N MET A 148 7.74 -3.36 1.47
CA MET A 148 7.81 -3.35 2.93
C MET A 148 8.71 -4.46 3.47
N VAL A 149 8.58 -5.68 2.95
CA VAL A 149 9.38 -6.84 3.40
C VAL A 149 10.85 -6.67 2.99
N LEU A 150 11.13 -6.26 1.75
CA LEU A 150 12.49 -6.00 1.29
C LEU A 150 13.17 -4.91 2.13
N PHE A 151 12.45 -3.82 2.42
CA PHE A 151 13.01 -2.73 3.22
C PHE A 151 13.25 -3.15 4.67
N ALA A 152 12.36 -3.93 5.26
CA ALA A 152 12.56 -4.47 6.60
C ALA A 152 13.79 -5.41 6.66
N ALA A 153 13.98 -6.26 5.64
CA ALA A 153 15.18 -7.11 5.53
C ALA A 153 16.47 -6.28 5.46
N ILE A 154 16.46 -5.19 4.67
CA ILE A 154 17.60 -4.26 4.58
C ILE A 154 17.85 -3.59 5.93
N ARG A 155 16.79 -3.11 6.61
CA ARG A 155 16.91 -2.45 7.92
C ARG A 155 17.43 -3.37 9.02
N GLU A 156 17.01 -4.64 9.06
CA GLU A 156 17.55 -5.61 10.01
C GLU A 156 19.05 -5.84 9.80
N ARG A 157 19.50 -5.95 8.54
CA ARG A 157 20.94 -6.04 8.23
C ARG A 157 21.70 -4.78 8.63
N LEU A 158 21.14 -3.61 8.37
CA LEU A 158 21.74 -2.32 8.75
C LEU A 158 21.82 -2.10 10.26
N ALA A 159 20.98 -2.75 11.05
CA ALA A 159 21.05 -2.69 12.52
C ALA A 159 22.33 -3.33 13.07
N VAL A 160 22.91 -4.29 12.35
CA VAL A 160 24.15 -4.99 12.72
C VAL A 160 25.38 -4.39 12.00
N ALA A 161 25.17 -3.54 11.00
CA ALA A 161 26.24 -2.90 10.25
C ALA A 161 26.86 -1.70 11.00
N ASP A 162 28.13 -1.40 10.71
CA ASP A 162 28.81 -0.23 11.24
C ASP A 162 28.34 1.06 10.56
N VAL A 163 27.25 1.62 11.10
CA VAL A 163 26.70 2.91 10.68
C VAL A 163 27.27 4.03 11.55
N PRO A 164 27.83 5.12 10.97
CA PRO A 164 28.29 6.28 11.71
C PRO A 164 27.20 6.83 12.64
N ALA A 165 27.56 7.16 13.88
CA ALA A 165 26.61 7.59 14.91
C ALA A 165 25.60 8.67 14.46
N PRO A 166 25.98 9.71 13.67
CA PRO A 166 25.04 10.73 13.21
C PRO A 166 23.96 10.22 12.25
N PHE A 167 24.21 9.13 11.53
CA PHE A 167 23.31 8.58 10.52
C PHE A 167 22.38 7.48 11.05
N ARG A 168 22.56 7.05 12.30
CA ARG A 168 21.75 5.97 12.90
C ARG A 168 20.27 6.37 12.98
N GLY A 169 19.39 5.37 12.80
CA GLY A 169 17.94 5.56 12.90
C GLY A 169 17.28 5.96 11.58
N ASN A 170 16.52 7.06 11.60
CA ASN A 170 15.69 7.46 10.46
C ASN A 170 16.50 8.03 9.28
N ALA A 171 17.67 8.63 9.55
CA ALA A 171 18.52 9.21 8.52
C ALA A 171 19.00 8.13 7.54
N ILE A 172 19.57 7.03 8.03
CA ILE A 172 19.98 5.94 7.14
C ILE A 172 18.80 5.18 6.53
N ALA A 173 17.65 5.13 7.20
CA ALA A 173 16.43 4.57 6.63
C ALA A 173 15.97 5.37 5.39
N LEU A 174 16.08 6.70 5.41
CA LEU A 174 15.77 7.54 4.23
C LEU A 174 16.80 7.36 3.10
N ILE A 175 18.09 7.27 3.43
CA ILE A 175 19.15 7.02 2.43
C ILE A 175 18.92 5.66 1.74
N THR A 176 18.67 4.62 2.53
CA THR A 176 18.41 3.27 2.02
C THR A 176 17.11 3.20 1.21
N ALA A 177 16.07 3.93 1.62
CA ALA A 177 14.85 4.08 0.83
C ALA A 177 15.12 4.77 -0.52
N GLY A 178 15.96 5.80 -0.55
CA GLY A 178 16.39 6.48 -1.79
C GLY A 178 17.17 5.55 -2.71
N LEU A 179 18.15 4.80 -2.19
CA LEU A 179 18.92 3.81 -2.95
C LEU A 179 18.02 2.70 -3.50
N MET A 180 17.04 2.25 -2.71
CA MET A 180 16.06 1.27 -3.15
C MET A 180 15.16 1.84 -4.26
N SER A 181 14.69 3.09 -4.14
CA SER A 181 13.93 3.76 -5.20
C SER A 181 14.71 3.82 -6.52
N LEU A 182 16.00 4.19 -6.48
CA LEU A 182 16.87 4.19 -7.67
C LEU A 182 16.99 2.80 -8.31
N ALA A 183 17.17 1.75 -7.50
CA ALA A 183 17.22 0.38 -8.00
C ALA A 183 15.91 -0.04 -8.69
N PHE A 184 14.77 0.35 -8.13
CA PHE A 184 13.47 0.04 -8.71
C PHE A 184 13.10 0.89 -9.93
N MET A 185 13.61 2.12 -10.04
CA MET A 185 13.48 2.93 -11.26
C MET A 185 14.12 2.23 -12.48
N GLY A 186 15.09 1.34 -12.28
CA GLY A 186 15.63 0.48 -13.34
C GLY A 186 14.58 -0.43 -14.01
N PHE A 187 13.49 -0.75 -13.32
CA PHE A 187 12.38 -1.56 -13.87
C PHE A 187 11.34 -0.75 -14.65
N SER A 188 11.43 0.59 -14.64
CA SER A 188 10.46 1.47 -15.31
C SER A 188 10.38 1.29 -16.84
N GLY A 189 11.38 0.66 -17.46
CA GLY A 189 11.41 0.35 -18.90
C GLY A 189 10.95 -1.05 -19.29
N LEU A 190 10.56 -1.90 -18.33
CA LEU A 190 10.35 -3.34 -18.57
C LEU A 190 8.99 -3.66 -19.19
N VAL A 191 7.99 -2.79 -19.02
CA VAL A 191 6.66 -2.93 -19.64
C VAL A 191 6.26 -1.59 -20.24
N LYS A 192 6.27 -1.51 -21.57
CA LYS A 192 5.53 -0.46 -22.29
C LYS A 192 4.07 -0.92 -22.37
N LEU A 193 3.22 -0.31 -21.56
CA LEU A 193 1.78 -0.28 -21.82
C LEU A 193 1.52 0.58 -23.06
#